data_AF-A0A7Y2MVY3-F1
#
_entry.id   AF-A0A7Y2MVY3-F1
#
_cell.length_a   1.000
_cell.length_b   1.000
_cell.length_c   1.000
_cell.angle_alpha   90.00
_cell.angle_beta   90.00
_cell.angle_gamma   90.00
#
_symmetry.space_group_name_H-M   'P 1'
#
loop_
_entity.id
_entity.type
_entity.pdbx_description
1 polymer ?
#
loop_
_entity_poly.entity_id
_entity_poly.type
_entity_poly.pdbx_seq_one_letter_code
_entity_poly.pdbx_strand_id
1 'polypeptide(L)'
;AEVAAARRGVQAARGARDAARSAHEAAGAAARLLGLRYEEGMATLADLLQAQSQAAGFEARLVEAEARWRMALAHLDFVLGTAPGTPTDERTDSPQGEER
;
A
#
# COMPACT_ATOMS: atom_id res chain seq x y z
N ALA A 1 -22.94 11.33 8.17
CA ALA A 1 -21.67 11.93 8.63
C ALA A 1 -20.56 10.88 8.80
N GLU A 2 -20.86 9.74 9.44
CA GLU A 2 -19.90 8.69 9.79
C GLU A 2 -19.43 7.83 8.60
N VAL A 3 -20.34 7.34 7.75
CA VAL A 3 -19.99 6.60 6.51
C VAL A 3 -19.05 7.39 5.60
N ALA A 4 -19.29 8.69 5.44
CA ALA A 4 -18.45 9.55 4.61
C ALA A 4 -17.04 9.72 5.21
N ALA A 5 -16.91 9.73 6.54
CA ALA A 5 -15.62 9.74 7.21
C ALA A 5 -14.88 8.41 7.03
N ALA A 6 -15.58 7.28 7.18
CA ALA A 6 -15.02 5.95 6.95
C ALA A 6 -14.51 5.79 5.49
N ARG A 7 -15.29 6.24 4.49
CA ARG A 7 -14.86 6.23 3.08
C ARG A 7 -13.58 7.05 2.85
N ARG A 8 -13.49 8.26 3.43
CA ARG A 8 -12.26 9.06 3.36
C ARG A 8 -11.07 8.36 4.03
N GLY A 9 -11.30 7.68 5.15
CA GLY A 9 -10.30 6.85 5.83
C GLY A 9 -9.75 5.74 4.94
N VAL A 10 -10.64 5.01 4.23
CA VAL A 10 -10.23 3.99 3.24
C VAL A 10 -9.39 4.60 2.12
N GLN A 11 -9.83 5.72 1.55
CA GLN A 11 -9.09 6.38 0.46
C GLN A 11 -7.70 6.86 0.91
N ALA A 12 -7.61 7.45 2.10
CA ALA A 12 -6.33 7.85 2.68
C ALA A 12 -5.40 6.64 2.93
N ALA A 13 -5.92 5.55 3.49
CA ALA A 13 -5.15 4.34 3.74
C ALA A 13 -4.70 3.65 2.45
N ARG A 14 -5.54 3.66 1.40
CA ARG A 14 -5.18 3.17 0.06
C ARG A 14 -4.03 3.98 -0.53
N GLY A 15 -4.12 5.31 -0.50
CA GLY A 15 -3.05 6.20 -0.97
C GLY A 15 -1.73 5.96 -0.23
N ALA A 16 -1.78 5.79 1.09
CA ALA A 16 -0.59 5.46 1.90
C ALA A 16 0.01 4.09 1.52
N ARG A 17 -0.83 3.07 1.28
CA ARG A 17 -0.40 1.75 0.84
C ARG A 17 0.23 1.78 -0.54
N ASP A 18 -0.34 2.54 -1.47
CA ASP A 18 0.22 2.67 -2.82
C ASP A 18 1.55 3.44 -2.81
N ALA A 19 1.69 4.47 -1.97
CA ALA A 19 2.97 5.15 -1.76
C ALA A 19 4.04 4.22 -1.13
N ALA A 20 3.66 3.43 -0.12
CA ALA A 20 4.56 2.46 0.51
C ALA A 20 5.01 1.37 -0.48
N ARG A 21 4.12 0.94 -1.38
CA ARG A 21 4.44 0.00 -2.46
C ARG A 21 5.50 0.55 -3.39
N SER A 22 5.30 1.75 -3.92
CA SER A 22 6.27 2.40 -4.82
C SER A 22 7.63 2.54 -4.15
N ALA A 23 7.66 2.89 -2.86
CA ALA A 23 8.90 2.98 -2.11
C ALA A 23 9.60 1.62 -1.93
N HIS A 24 8.84 0.56 -1.65
CA HIS A 24 9.37 -0.81 -1.56
C HIS A 24 9.95 -1.28 -2.89
N GLU A 25 9.24 -1.07 -4.01
CA GLU A 25 9.70 -1.42 -5.35
C GLU A 25 11.00 -0.69 -5.72
N ALA A 26 11.06 0.62 -5.45
CA ALA A 26 12.24 1.44 -5.69
C ALA A 26 13.44 0.97 -4.85
N ALA A 27 13.24 0.72 -3.55
CA ALA A 27 14.29 0.24 -2.66
C ALA A 27 14.79 -1.15 -3.07
N GLY A 28 13.89 -2.06 -3.47
CA GLY A 28 14.24 -3.37 -4.00
C GLY A 28 15.05 -3.28 -5.30
N ALA A 29 14.71 -2.37 -6.20
CA ALA A 29 15.49 -2.12 -7.42
C ALA A 29 16.88 -1.57 -7.11
N ALA A 30 17.00 -0.64 -6.16
CA ALA A 30 18.28 -0.11 -5.71
C ALA A 30 19.19 -1.20 -5.10
N ALA A 31 18.63 -2.07 -4.25
CA ALA A 31 19.36 -3.20 -3.67
C ALA A 31 19.85 -4.19 -4.74
N ARG A 32 19.03 -4.49 -5.76
CA ARG A 32 19.46 -5.34 -6.89
C ARG A 32 20.60 -4.71 -7.69
N LEU A 33 20.50 -3.42 -8.00
CA LEU A 33 21.57 -2.70 -8.72
C LEU A 33 22.88 -2.70 -7.93
N LEU A 34 22.82 -2.53 -6.61
CA LEU A 34 24.01 -2.60 -5.77
C LEU A 34 24.59 -4.02 -5.68
N GLY A 35 23.74 -5.05 -5.75
CA GLY A 35 24.19 -6.44 -5.87
C GLY A 35 25.06 -6.65 -7.11
N LEU A 36 24.58 -6.20 -8.27
CA LEU A 36 25.34 -6.26 -9.52
C LEU A 36 26.67 -5.48 -9.42
N ARG A 37 26.65 -4.26 -8.88
CA ARG A 37 27.87 -3.47 -8.70
C ARG A 37 28.85 -4.11 -7.73
N TYR A 38 28.37 -4.76 -6.68
CA TYR A 38 29.21 -5.49 -5.74
C TYR A 38 29.90 -6.68 -6.42
N GLU A 39 29.17 -7.45 -7.23
CA GLU A 39 29.70 -8.56 -8.02
C GLU A 39 30.78 -8.09 -9.02
N GLU A 40 30.62 -6.90 -9.58
CA GLU A 40 31.59 -6.24 -10.48
C GLU A 40 32.75 -5.55 -9.74
N GLY A 41 32.78 -5.58 -8.40
CA GLY A 41 33.79 -4.89 -7.58
C GLY A 41 33.66 -3.36 -7.55
N MET A 42 32.53 -2.82 -8.02
CA MET A 42 32.22 -1.38 -8.09
C MET A 42 31.43 -0.85 -6.89
N ALA A 43 30.99 -1.73 -5.98
CA ALA A 43 30.37 -1.36 -4.70
C ALA A 43 30.95 -2.23 -3.57
N THR A 44 30.91 -1.73 -2.34
CA THR A 44 31.37 -2.50 -1.18
C THR A 44 30.26 -3.41 -0.64
N LEU A 45 30.64 -4.44 0.13
CA LEU A 45 29.68 -5.26 0.88
C LEU A 45 28.85 -4.41 1.85
N ALA A 46 29.45 -3.38 2.46
CA ALA A 46 28.75 -2.48 3.37
C ALA A 46 27.64 -1.70 2.65
N ASP A 47 27.90 -1.22 1.43
CA ASP A 47 26.89 -0.55 0.61
C ASP A 47 25.72 -1.50 0.30
N LEU A 48 26.03 -2.74 -0.12
CA LEU A 48 25.03 -3.75 -0.43
C LEU A 48 24.13 -4.06 0.77
N LEU A 49 24.73 -4.32 1.94
CA LEU A 49 24.01 -4.61 3.17
C LEU A 49 23.13 -3.43 3.61
N GLN A 50 23.62 -2.19 3.46
CA GLN A 50 22.84 -0.99 3.74
C GLN A 50 21.59 -0.91 2.83
N ALA A 51 21.75 -1.15 1.53
CA ALA A 51 20.62 -1.12 0.60
C ALA A 51 19.60 -2.25 0.84
N GLN A 52 20.07 -3.45 1.16
CA GLN A 52 19.20 -4.57 1.55
C GLN A 52 18.43 -4.28 2.83
N SER A 53 19.10 -3.71 3.85
CA SER A 53 18.47 -3.28 5.10
C SER A 53 17.37 -2.23 4.84
N GLN A 54 17.65 -1.25 3.99
CA GLN A 54 16.63 -0.27 3.58
C GLN A 54 15.45 -0.92 2.85
N ALA A 55 15.70 -1.84 1.92
CA ALA A 55 14.64 -2.55 1.20
C ALA A 55 13.73 -3.34 2.15
N ALA A 56 14.31 -4.06 3.11
CA ALA A 56 13.56 -4.75 4.16
C ALA A 56 12.75 -3.78 5.03
N GLY A 57 13.32 -2.61 5.36
CA GLY A 57 12.60 -1.56 6.06
C GLY A 57 11.37 -1.03 5.29
N PHE A 58 11.47 -0.88 3.98
CA PHE A 58 10.32 -0.49 3.15
C PHE A 58 9.31 -1.61 2.94
N GLU A 59 9.75 -2.86 2.89
CA GLU A 59 8.86 -4.03 2.88
C GLU A 59 7.98 -4.07 4.14
N ALA A 60 8.58 -3.89 5.32
CA ALA A 60 7.84 -3.83 6.58
C ALA A 60 6.80 -2.70 6.59
N ARG A 61 7.16 -1.52 6.04
CA ARG A 61 6.22 -0.38 5.90
C ARG A 61 5.07 -0.69 4.94
N LEU A 62 5.32 -1.41 3.85
CA LEU A 62 4.27 -1.85 2.93
C LEU A 62 3.29 -2.80 3.63
N VAL A 63 3.81 -3.81 4.35
CA VAL A 63 2.97 -4.75 5.11
C VAL A 63 2.09 -4.01 6.12
N GLU A 64 2.67 -3.04 6.84
CA GLU A 64 1.94 -2.22 7.79
C GLU A 64 0.86 -1.35 7.12
N ALA A 65 1.17 -0.73 5.99
CA ALA A 65 0.21 0.06 5.22
C ALA A 65 -0.93 -0.80 4.65
N GLU A 66 -0.65 -2.02 4.19
CA GLU A 66 -1.68 -2.97 3.78
C GLU A 66 -2.60 -3.37 4.93
N ALA A 67 -2.04 -3.63 6.11
CA ALA A 67 -2.83 -3.93 7.30
C ALA A 67 -3.75 -2.75 7.65
N ARG A 68 -3.23 -1.52 7.63
CA ARG A 68 -4.04 -0.31 7.87
C ARG A 68 -5.17 -0.14 6.86
N TRP A 69 -4.90 -0.38 5.58
CA TRP A 69 -5.92 -0.32 4.54
C TRP A 69 -7.02 -1.38 4.74
N ARG A 70 -6.64 -2.62 5.05
CA ARG A 70 -7.60 -3.70 5.38
C ARG A 70 -8.44 -3.36 6.61
N MET A 71 -7.84 -2.78 7.65
CA MET A 71 -8.58 -2.33 8.83
C MET A 71 -9.56 -1.18 8.50
N ALA A 72 -9.16 -0.24 7.64
CA ALA A 72 -10.06 0.84 7.20
C ALA A 72 -11.26 0.30 6.42
N LEU A 73 -11.05 -0.72 5.57
CA LEU A 73 -12.13 -1.41 4.86
C LEU A 73 -13.08 -2.12 5.84
N ALA A 74 -12.55 -2.89 6.80
CA ALA A 74 -13.35 -3.55 7.81
C ALA A 74 -14.17 -2.56 8.67
N HIS A 75 -13.60 -1.39 8.97
CA HIS A 75 -14.32 -0.33 9.67
C HIS A 75 -15.44 0.27 8.80
N LEU A 76 -15.20 0.47 7.51
CA LEU A 76 -16.25 0.93 6.58
C LEU A 76 -17.39 -0.09 6.50
N ASP A 77 -17.09 -1.38 6.37
CA ASP A 77 -18.10 -2.45 6.35
C ASP A 77 -18.94 -2.42 7.63
N PHE A 78 -18.28 -2.30 8.80
CA PHE A 78 -18.95 -2.19 10.09
C PHE A 78 -19.91 -1.00 10.15
N VAL A 79 -19.49 0.18 9.69
CA VAL A 79 -20.33 1.40 9.68
C VAL A 79 -21.49 1.28 8.67
N LEU A 80 -21.31 0.53 7.59
CA LEU A 80 -22.36 0.24 6.61
C LEU A 80 -23.35 -0.83 7.08
N GLY A 81 -23.09 -1.51 8.20
CA GLY A 81 -23.88 -2.64 8.66
C GLY A 81 -23.73 -3.88 7.78
N THR A 82 -22.69 -3.94 6.95
CA THR A 82 -22.36 -5.12 6.15
C THR A 82 -21.41 -6.03 6.93
N ALA A 83 -21.51 -7.34 6.70
CA ALA A 83 -20.59 -8.28 7.35
C ALA A 83 -19.15 -7.98 6.91
N PRO A 84 -18.16 -7.98 7.83
CA PRO A 84 -16.77 -7.70 7.49
C PRO A 84 -16.25 -8.72 6.46
N GLY A 85 -15.69 -8.21 5.35
CA GLY A 85 -15.18 -9.06 4.26
C GLY A 85 -16.15 -9.27 3.09
N THR A 86 -17.32 -8.63 3.12
CA THR A 86 -18.12 -8.48 1.91
C THR A 86 -17.39 -7.49 0.99
N PRO A 87 -17.04 -7.82 -0.27
CA PRO A 87 -16.40 -6.86 -1.15
C PRO A 87 -17.34 -5.68 -1.38
N THR A 88 -17.12 -4.58 -0.67
CA THR A 88 -17.82 -3.33 -0.91
C THR A 88 -17.30 -2.79 -2.24
N ASP A 89 -17.95 -3.24 -3.32
CA ASP A 89 -17.63 -2.90 -4.70
C ASP A 89 -17.68 -1.37 -4.84
N GLU A 90 -16.53 -0.75 -5.12
CA GLU A 90 -16.38 0.68 -5.38
C GLU A 90 -17.25 1.16 -6.58
N ARG A 91 -17.96 0.25 -7.28
CA ARG A 91 -18.80 0.52 -8.45
C ARG A 91 -20.20 1.09 -8.17
N THR A 92 -20.64 1.26 -6.92
CA THR A 92 -22.01 1.77 -6.65
C THR A 92 -22.19 3.28 -6.78
N ASP A 93 -21.15 4.06 -7.09
CA ASP A 93 -21.25 5.51 -7.36
C ASP A 93 -21.19 5.85 -8.87
N SER A 94 -21.85 5.06 -9.72
CA SER A 94 -22.31 5.59 -11.02
C SER A 94 -23.76 6.05 -10.84
N PRO A 95 -24.05 7.37 -10.84
CA PRO A 95 -25.41 7.82 -11.09
C PRO A 95 -25.72 7.38 -12.53
N GLN A 96 -26.58 6.38 -12.69
CA GLN A 96 -27.14 6.05 -13.99
C GLN A 96 -27.78 7.32 -14.54
N GLY A 97 -27.23 7.78 -15.65
CA GLY A 97 -27.89 8.76 -16.50
C GLY A 97 -29.25 8.22 -16.95
N GLU A 98 -30.15 9.18 -17.12
CA GLU A 98 -31.22 9.16 -18.11
C GLU A 98 -32.43 8.28 -17.76
N GLU A 99 -33.21 8.77 -16.78
CA GLU A 99 -34.63 8.95 -17.08
C GLU A 99 -34.76 10.03 -18.18
N ARG A 100 -35.09 9.59 -19.40
CA ARG A 100 -36.18 10.08 -20.27
C ARG A 100 -35.89 9.88 -21.76
#